data_AF-A0A3M2SWU6-F1
#
_entry.id   AF-A0A3M2SWU6-F1
#
_cell.length_a   1.000
_cell.length_b   1.000
_cell.length_c   1.000
_cell.angle_alpha   90.00
_cell.angle_beta   90.00
_cell.angle_gamma   90.00
#
_symmetry.space_group_name_H-M   'P 1'
#
loop_
_entity.id
_entity.type
_entity.pdbx_description
1 polymer ?
#
loop_
_entity_poly.entity_id
_entity_poly.type
_entity_poly.pdbx_seq_one_letter_code
_entity_poly.pdbx_strand_id
1 'polypeptide(L)'
;MRFPLDLARLALQVAAVAAPVWSIHLWNAPSDLPDSVPDACRVALSRNITCSQLISGSKVAAQVPYSKAALAKLCTTACSDSLKEYQQDVHDGCGDRILTFNGTSTTGGQLADPLVWAHNVTCLRDG
;
A
#
# COMPACT_ATOMS: atom_id res chain seq x y z
N MET A 1 47.37 19.50 -34.08
CA MET A 1 47.06 19.46 -32.64
C MET A 1 46.05 18.34 -32.42
N ARG A 2 46.39 17.38 -31.55
CA ARG A 2 45.54 16.27 -31.10
C ARG A 2 44.57 16.81 -30.05
N PHE A 3 43.29 16.44 -30.13
CA PHE A 3 42.45 16.01 -29.01
C PHE A 3 41.20 15.30 -29.55
N PRO A 4 41.06 13.98 -29.34
CA PRO A 4 39.82 13.24 -29.55
C PRO A 4 39.13 13.01 -28.19
N LEU A 5 37.94 13.57 -28.01
CA LEU A 5 37.06 13.41 -26.84
C LEU A 5 35.64 13.67 -27.38
N ASP A 6 34.61 12.87 -27.21
CA ASP A 6 34.43 11.57 -26.58
C ASP A 6 33.06 11.11 -27.11
N LEU A 7 33.01 10.07 -27.96
CA LEU A 7 31.77 9.59 -28.62
C LEU A 7 30.91 8.73 -27.66
N ALA A 8 31.21 8.75 -26.37
CA ALA A 8 30.62 7.89 -25.38
C ALA A 8 29.86 8.69 -24.32
N ARG A 9 28.68 9.23 -24.66
CA ARG A 9 27.62 9.53 -23.69
C ARG A 9 26.35 9.99 -24.40
N LEU A 10 25.21 9.57 -23.85
CA LEU A 10 23.81 9.89 -24.22
C LEU A 10 23.24 8.90 -25.26
N ALA A 11 22.22 8.09 -24.96
CA ALA A 11 21.38 7.99 -23.79
C ALA A 11 20.83 6.56 -23.74
N LEU A 12 21.05 5.86 -22.63
CA LEU A 12 20.27 4.66 -22.31
C LEU A 12 18.90 5.16 -21.85
N GLN A 13 17.99 5.40 -22.80
CA GLN A 13 16.59 5.63 -22.47
C GLN A 13 16.01 4.30 -22.00
N VAL A 14 16.10 4.06 -20.70
CA VAL A 14 15.31 3.03 -20.03
C VAL A 14 13.86 3.49 -20.18
N ALA A 15 13.16 2.94 -21.18
CA ALA A 15 11.71 3.02 -21.22
C ALA A 15 11.21 2.29 -19.97
N ALA A 16 10.87 3.04 -18.93
CA ALA A 16 10.15 2.51 -17.78
C ALA A 16 8.82 1.97 -18.32
N VAL A 17 8.75 0.65 -18.49
CA VAL A 17 7.50 -0.03 -18.83
C VAL A 17 6.59 0.20 -17.64
N ALA A 18 5.68 1.17 -17.75
CA ALA A 18 4.62 1.39 -16.79
C ALA A 18 3.70 0.17 -16.88
N ALA A 19 4.02 -0.88 -16.12
CA ALA A 19 3.08 -1.96 -15.89
C ALA A 19 1.80 -1.34 -15.32
N PRO A 20 0.61 -1.80 -15.74
CA PRO A 20 -0.64 -1.33 -15.16
C PRO A 20 -0.56 -1.56 -13.65
N VAL A 21 -0.51 -0.46 -12.89
CA VAL A 21 -0.45 -0.51 -11.44
C VAL A 21 -1.88 -0.69 -10.95
N TRP A 22 -2.17 -1.85 -10.38
CA TRP A 22 -3.48 -2.09 -9.76
C TRP A 22 -3.45 -1.38 -8.41
N SER A 23 -4.31 -0.38 -8.24
CA SER A 23 -4.48 0.31 -6.98
C SER A 23 -5.85 0.01 -6.37
N ILE A 24 -5.85 -0.21 -5.07
CA ILE A 24 -7.03 -0.39 -4.25
C ILE A 24 -7.18 0.86 -3.40
N HIS A 25 -8.44 1.22 -3.15
CA HIS A 25 -8.82 2.26 -2.23
C HIS A 25 -9.70 1.65 -1.14
N LEU A 26 -9.47 2.02 0.11
CA LEU A 26 -10.45 1.76 1.17
C LEU A 26 -11.60 2.77 1.10
N TRP A 27 -11.28 4.03 0.79
CA TRP A 27 -12.22 5.10 0.46
C TRP A 27 -11.78 5.77 -0.83
N ASN A 28 -12.71 6.04 -1.75
CA ASN A 28 -12.38 6.55 -3.09
C ASN A 28 -11.92 8.01 -3.03
N ALA A 29 -12.48 8.79 -2.10
CA ALA A 29 -12.11 10.17 -1.89
C ALA A 29 -12.21 10.59 -0.41
N PRO A 30 -11.45 11.62 0.01
CA PRO A 30 -11.56 12.19 1.36
C PRO A 30 -12.96 12.69 1.72
N SER A 31 -13.77 13.03 0.73
CA SER A 31 -15.17 13.46 0.89
C SER A 31 -16.13 12.32 1.20
N ASP A 32 -15.72 11.06 1.01
CA ASP A 32 -16.53 9.88 1.36
C ASP A 32 -16.49 9.59 2.87
N LEU A 33 -15.58 10.25 3.59
CA LEU A 33 -15.38 10.13 5.02
C LEU A 33 -16.12 11.27 5.75
N PRO A 34 -16.71 11.02 6.92
CA PRO A 34 -17.42 12.05 7.68
C PRO A 34 -16.52 13.22 8.07
N ASP A 35 -17.08 14.44 8.12
CA ASP A 35 -16.36 15.65 8.54
C ASP A 35 -15.84 15.60 9.99
N SER A 36 -16.33 14.67 10.80
CA SER A 36 -15.80 14.42 12.14
C SER A 36 -14.39 13.80 12.14
N VAL A 37 -13.98 13.19 11.03
CA VAL A 37 -12.61 12.70 10.82
C VAL A 37 -11.75 13.87 10.34
N PRO A 38 -10.60 14.20 10.94
CA PRO A 38 -9.77 15.34 10.51
C PRO A 38 -9.30 15.24 9.06
N ASP A 39 -9.17 16.39 8.38
CA ASP A 39 -8.80 16.47 6.95
C ASP A 39 -7.55 15.66 6.59
N ALA A 40 -6.48 15.78 7.38
CA ALA A 40 -5.24 15.03 7.18
C ALA A 40 -5.47 13.50 7.21
N CYS A 41 -6.32 13.04 8.13
CA CYS A 41 -6.68 11.63 8.23
C CYS A 41 -7.56 11.19 7.06
N ARG A 42 -8.51 12.03 6.60
CA ARG A 42 -9.34 11.71 5.41
C ARG A 42 -8.50 11.58 4.15
N VAL A 43 -7.50 12.44 4.00
CA VAL A 43 -6.51 12.36 2.90
C VAL A 43 -5.71 11.07 2.98
N ALA A 44 -5.16 10.75 4.15
CA ALA A 44 -4.37 9.53 4.35
C ALA A 44 -5.17 8.25 4.07
N LEU A 45 -6.38 8.13 4.64
CA LEU A 45 -7.26 6.96 4.47
C LEU A 45 -7.71 6.75 3.01
N SER A 46 -7.69 7.79 2.19
CA SER A 46 -8.10 7.73 0.79
C SER A 46 -6.95 7.49 -0.19
N ARG A 47 -5.72 7.29 0.30
CA ARG A 47 -4.54 7.03 -0.52
C ARG A 47 -4.63 5.70 -1.26
N ASN A 48 -3.97 5.64 -2.42
CA ASN A 48 -3.88 4.44 -3.25
C ASN A 48 -2.99 3.39 -2.57
N ILE A 49 -3.45 2.14 -2.57
CA ILE A 49 -2.67 0.97 -2.17
C ILE A 49 -2.37 0.14 -3.41
N THR A 50 -1.10 0.03 -3.78
CA THR A 50 -0.61 -0.66 -4.99
C THR A 50 -0.59 -2.17 -4.82
N CYS A 51 -1.77 -2.77 -4.66
CA CYS A 51 -1.94 -4.21 -4.54
C CYS A 51 -3.00 -4.68 -5.53
N SER A 52 -2.85 -5.91 -6.04
CA SER A 52 -3.87 -6.51 -6.90
C SER A 52 -5.15 -6.91 -6.14
N GLN A 53 -5.01 -7.23 -4.85
CA GLN A 53 -6.07 -7.46 -3.87
C GLN A 53 -5.46 -7.34 -2.46
N LEU A 54 -6.26 -6.98 -1.47
CA LEU A 54 -5.85 -7.01 -0.06
C LEU A 54 -5.94 -8.44 0.50
N ILE A 55 -5.04 -8.78 1.41
CA ILE A 55 -5.07 -10.04 2.12
C ILE A 55 -5.98 -9.89 3.34
N SER A 56 -6.98 -10.75 3.43
CA SER A 56 -7.92 -10.75 4.55
C SER A 56 -7.24 -11.28 5.81
N GLY A 57 -7.16 -10.44 6.85
CA GLY A 57 -6.60 -10.84 8.13
C GLY A 57 -7.33 -12.02 8.79
N SER A 58 -8.65 -12.16 8.61
CA SER A 58 -9.40 -13.31 9.13
C SER A 58 -9.05 -14.61 8.42
N LYS A 59 -8.79 -14.58 7.11
CA LYS A 59 -8.28 -15.74 6.36
C LYS A 59 -6.88 -16.15 6.82
N VAL A 60 -6.02 -15.17 7.10
CA VAL A 60 -4.68 -15.41 7.65
C VAL A 60 -4.76 -16.05 9.03
N ALA A 61 -5.59 -15.51 9.93
CA ALA A 61 -5.81 -16.06 11.26
C ALA A 61 -6.37 -17.49 11.23
N ALA A 62 -7.23 -17.80 10.26
CA ALA A 62 -7.77 -19.13 10.01
C ALA A 62 -6.82 -20.07 9.22
N GLN A 63 -5.59 -19.63 8.93
CA GLN A 63 -4.58 -20.40 8.18
C GLN A 63 -5.09 -20.90 6.81
N VAL A 64 -5.96 -20.12 6.16
CA VAL A 64 -6.49 -20.48 4.84
C VAL A 64 -5.35 -20.46 3.82
N PRO A 65 -5.09 -21.57 3.10
CA PRO A 65 -3.98 -21.65 2.19
C PRO A 65 -4.22 -20.82 0.92
N TYR A 66 -3.13 -20.25 0.39
CA TYR A 66 -3.10 -19.60 -0.92
C TYR A 66 -2.37 -20.49 -1.93
N SER A 67 -2.85 -20.50 -3.19
CA SER A 67 -2.12 -21.16 -4.27
C SER A 67 -0.84 -20.38 -4.61
N LYS A 68 0.17 -21.05 -5.19
CA LYS A 68 1.41 -20.39 -5.64
C LYS A 68 1.15 -19.23 -6.60
N ALA A 69 0.19 -19.40 -7.52
CA ALA A 69 -0.19 -18.35 -8.45
C ALA A 69 -0.83 -17.13 -7.74
N ALA A 70 -1.65 -17.38 -6.71
CA ALA A 70 -2.21 -16.30 -5.89
C ALA A 70 -1.11 -15.56 -5.12
N LEU A 71 -0.18 -16.30 -4.49
CA LEU A 71 0.95 -15.72 -3.78
C LEU A 71 1.83 -14.88 -4.71
N ALA A 72 2.12 -15.33 -5.93
CA ALA A 72 2.91 -14.55 -6.90
C ALA A 72 2.24 -13.20 -7.26
N LYS A 73 0.91 -13.13 -7.24
CA LYS A 73 0.14 -11.90 -7.53
C LYS A 73 0.02 -10.97 -6.30
N LEU A 74 0.03 -11.55 -5.11
CA LEU A 74 -0.15 -10.87 -3.82
C LEU A 74 1.18 -10.34 -3.25
N CYS A 75 2.22 -11.16 -3.33
CA CYS A 75 3.48 -10.98 -2.63
C CYS A 75 4.50 -10.28 -3.52
N THR A 76 4.12 -9.13 -4.07
CA THR A 76 5.01 -8.26 -4.83
C THR A 76 5.66 -7.22 -3.91
N THR A 77 6.88 -6.80 -4.26
CA THR A 77 7.56 -5.71 -3.54
C THR A 77 6.74 -4.42 -3.59
N ALA A 78 6.17 -4.07 -4.75
CA ALA A 78 5.33 -2.88 -4.90
C ALA A 78 4.11 -2.87 -3.95
N CYS A 79 3.48 -4.02 -3.72
CA CYS A 79 2.37 -4.12 -2.77
C CYS A 79 2.84 -4.02 -1.33
N SER A 80 3.95 -4.65 -0.96
CA SER A 80 4.52 -4.53 0.39
C SER A 80 4.91 -3.10 0.71
N ASP A 81 5.60 -2.42 -0.22
CA ASP A 81 6.07 -1.05 -0.02
C ASP A 81 4.89 -0.08 0.07
N SER A 82 3.92 -0.19 -0.84
CA SER A 82 2.74 0.68 -0.83
C SER A 82 1.85 0.46 0.40
N LEU A 83 1.78 -0.76 0.95
CA LEU A 83 1.07 -1.01 2.21
C LEU A 83 1.77 -0.34 3.41
N LYS A 84 3.11 -0.35 3.44
CA LYS A 84 3.89 0.31 4.49
C LYS A 84 3.78 1.84 4.40
N GLU A 85 3.86 2.39 3.18
CA GLU A 85 3.63 3.82 2.93
C GLU A 85 2.21 4.22 3.36
N TYR A 86 1.19 3.45 2.97
CA TYR A 86 -0.18 3.69 3.40
C TYR A 86 -0.33 3.66 4.92
N GLN A 87 0.25 2.66 5.59
CA GLN A 87 0.25 2.57 7.05
C GLN A 87 0.88 3.80 7.68
N GLN A 88 2.02 4.24 7.17
CA GLN A 88 2.71 5.42 7.68
C GLN A 88 1.90 6.70 7.46
N ASP A 89 1.36 6.92 6.26
CA ASP A 89 0.48 8.05 5.96
C ASP A 89 -0.72 8.10 6.92
N VAL A 90 -1.30 6.95 7.25
CA VAL A 90 -2.43 6.85 8.19
C VAL A 90 -2.00 7.15 9.63
N HIS A 91 -0.86 6.63 10.10
CA HIS A 91 -0.34 6.97 11.43
C HIS A 91 -0.05 8.47 11.54
N ASP A 92 0.59 9.06 10.53
CA ASP A 92 0.96 10.48 10.53
C ASP A 92 -0.29 11.38 10.40
N GLY A 93 -1.24 11.02 9.54
CA GLY A 93 -2.45 11.81 9.28
C GLY A 93 -3.52 11.69 10.36
N CYS A 94 -3.70 10.51 10.93
CA CYS A 94 -4.75 10.24 11.93
C CYS A 94 -4.23 10.35 13.37
N GLY A 95 -3.00 9.92 13.63
CA GLY A 95 -2.48 9.70 14.99
C GLY A 95 -3.33 8.71 15.79
N ASP A 96 -3.31 8.85 17.12
CA ASP A 96 -4.04 7.98 18.05
C ASP A 96 -5.52 8.36 18.23
N ARG A 97 -6.07 9.19 17.34
CA ARG A 97 -7.45 9.68 17.47
C ARG A 97 -8.45 8.55 17.26
N ILE A 98 -9.51 8.57 18.08
CA ILE A 98 -10.66 7.70 17.87
C ILE A 98 -11.49 8.24 16.70
N LEU A 99 -11.67 7.41 15.70
CA LEU A 99 -12.50 7.63 14.53
C LEU A 99 -13.80 6.85 14.71
N THR A 100 -14.95 7.50 14.50
CA THR A 100 -16.26 6.84 14.59
C THR A 100 -16.87 6.73 13.21
N PHE A 101 -17.06 5.49 12.76
CA PHE A 101 -17.71 5.15 11.50
C PHE A 101 -18.99 4.37 11.78
N ASN A 102 -20.16 4.95 11.45
CA ASN A 102 -21.46 4.29 11.62
C ASN A 102 -21.66 3.65 13.00
N GLY A 103 -21.26 4.35 14.07
CA GLY A 103 -21.36 3.86 15.46
C GLY A 103 -20.25 2.90 15.90
N THR A 104 -19.30 2.55 15.02
CA THR A 104 -18.11 1.77 15.37
C THR A 104 -16.93 2.71 15.62
N SER A 105 -16.30 2.58 16.80
CA SER A 105 -15.10 3.33 17.15
C SER A 105 -13.84 2.55 16.79
N THR A 106 -12.90 3.21 16.15
CA THR A 106 -11.59 2.65 15.77
C THR A 106 -10.50 3.73 15.80
N THR A 107 -9.27 3.41 15.42
CA THR A 107 -8.18 4.39 15.20
C THR A 107 -7.61 4.19 13.79
N GLY A 108 -6.83 5.16 13.31
CA GLY A 108 -6.10 5.00 12.03
C GLY A 108 -5.23 3.74 12.02
N GLY A 109 -4.45 3.52 13.08
CA GLY A 109 -3.63 2.32 13.23
C GLY A 109 -4.44 1.02 13.19
N GLN A 110 -5.59 0.97 13.87
CA GLN A 110 -6.47 -0.20 13.84
C GLN A 110 -7.05 -0.52 12.44
N LEU A 111 -7.08 0.45 11.52
CA LEU A 111 -7.48 0.24 10.13
C LEU A 111 -6.30 -0.20 9.25
N ALA A 112 -5.12 0.39 9.42
CA ALA A 112 -3.98 0.17 8.53
C ALA A 112 -3.08 -1.00 8.95
N ASP A 113 -2.81 -1.16 10.24
CA ASP A 113 -1.87 -2.17 10.76
C ASP A 113 -2.25 -3.61 10.38
N PRO A 114 -3.53 -4.02 10.43
CA PRO A 114 -3.92 -5.36 10.03
C PRO A 114 -3.62 -5.67 8.56
N LEU A 115 -3.59 -4.68 7.67
CA LEU A 115 -3.28 -4.88 6.26
C LEU A 115 -1.81 -5.26 6.05
N VAL A 116 -0.91 -4.54 6.71
CA VAL A 116 0.53 -4.81 6.69
C VAL A 116 0.84 -6.14 7.36
N TRP A 117 0.22 -6.41 8.52
CA TRP A 117 0.37 -7.68 9.21
C TRP A 117 -0.07 -8.87 8.34
N ALA A 118 -1.25 -8.80 7.74
CA ALA A 118 -1.78 -9.88 6.92
C ALA A 118 -0.90 -10.15 5.70
N HIS A 119 -0.37 -9.10 5.07
CA HIS A 119 0.60 -9.22 3.99
C HIS A 119 1.89 -9.89 4.44
N ASN A 120 2.51 -9.38 5.51
CA ASN A 120 3.78 -9.90 6.03
C ASN A 120 3.70 -11.38 6.39
N VAL A 121 2.63 -11.81 7.07
CA VAL A 121 2.45 -13.23 7.47
C VAL A 121 2.21 -14.13 6.26
N THR A 122 1.43 -13.67 5.29
CA THR A 122 1.11 -14.48 4.09
C THR A 122 2.29 -14.57 3.13
N CYS A 123 3.06 -13.49 3.03
CA CYS A 123 4.15 -13.34 2.09
C CYS A 123 5.52 -13.58 2.71
N LEU A 124 5.57 -14.27 3.86
CA LEU A 124 6.81 -14.77 4.44
C LEU A 124 7.57 -15.50 3.33
N ARG A 125 8.71 -14.93 2.94
CA ARG A 125 9.67 -15.61 2.09
C ARG A 125 10.50 -16.47 3.03
N ASP A 126 10.50 -17.78 2.81
CA ASP A 126 11.56 -18.62 3.35
C ASP A 126 12.89 -17.96 2.94
N GLY A 127 13.73 -17.65 3.93
CA GLY A 127 15.03 -17.00 3.74
C GLY A 127 15.98 -17.83 2.89
#